data_AF-A0A6P0VL64-F1
#
_entry.id   AF-A0A6P0VL64-F1
#
_cell.length_a   1.000
_cell.length_b   1.000
_cell.length_c   1.000
_cell.angle_alpha   90.00
_cell.angle_beta   90.00
_cell.angle_gamma   90.00
#
_symmetry.space_group_name_H-M   'P 1'
#
loop_
_entity.id
_entity.type
_entity.pdbx_description
1 polymer ?
#
loop_
_entity_poly.entity_id
_entity_poly.type
_entity_poly.pdbx_seq_one_letter_code
_entity_poly.pdbx_strand_id
1 'polypeptide(L)'
;GNIVLGQNLQLTQDKDTISKTLKNNDLQLFQDHLLYPHCGHLLAYNSSGYCYIIYTVVKNYKLSHCYIQYISNPELFSKSSLSIRAKIAKAGQTPIVVVDSRIVRGLKLPFSYELPLKLTKLYKSNSLRAEQIDNLYSELMLLNFSTLPKSFRELWREMNLRSRLRQFILGK
;
A
#
# COMPACT_ATOMS: atom_id res chain seq x y z
N GLY A 1 5.13 29.56 -0.55
CA GLY A 1 4.66 29.51 0.85
C GLY A 1 5.39 28.38 1.54
N ASN A 2 6.26 28.70 2.48
CA ASN A 2 7.03 27.72 3.24
C ASN A 2 6.12 27.07 4.27
N ILE A 3 5.65 25.86 3.98
CA ILE A 3 4.93 25.03 4.94
C ILE A 3 6.01 24.43 5.84
N VAL A 4 6.05 24.88 7.09
CA VAL A 4 6.84 24.26 8.15
C VAL A 4 6.32 22.84 8.34
N LEU A 5 7.11 21.83 7.97
CA LEU A 5 6.85 20.43 8.33
C LEU A 5 8.02 19.93 9.16
N GLY A 6 7.76 19.85 10.46
CA GLY A 6 8.66 19.26 11.44
C GLY A 6 9.06 17.84 11.07
N GLN A 7 10.34 17.56 11.32
CA GLN A 7 11.08 16.32 11.06
C GLN A 7 11.29 16.01 9.58
N ASN A 8 12.55 16.07 9.16
CA ASN A 8 12.99 15.81 7.79
C ASN A 8 12.79 14.32 7.46
N LEU A 9 11.62 13.97 6.91
CA LEU A 9 11.30 12.60 6.52
C LEU A 9 12.18 12.20 5.33
N GLN A 10 12.98 11.15 5.52
CA GLN A 10 13.80 10.57 4.47
C GLN A 10 13.11 9.32 3.90
N LEU A 11 13.19 9.17 2.59
CA LEU A 11 12.61 8.04 1.85
C LEU A 11 13.70 7.37 1.03
N THR A 12 14.01 6.10 1.32
CA THR A 12 15.01 5.34 0.60
C THR A 12 14.48 4.00 0.11
N GLN A 13 14.96 3.59 -1.07
CA GLN A 13 14.74 2.27 -1.66
C GLN A 13 16.05 1.50 -1.80
N ASP A 14 17.14 2.08 -1.28
CA ASP A 14 18.46 1.47 -1.28
C ASP A 14 18.47 0.27 -0.34
N LYS A 15 18.75 -0.91 -0.89
CA LYS A 15 18.66 -2.18 -0.17
C LYS A 15 19.65 -2.25 1.00
N ASP A 16 20.83 -1.65 0.85
CA ASP A 16 21.85 -1.66 1.90
C ASP A 16 21.43 -0.80 3.09
N THR A 17 20.92 0.41 2.83
CA THR A 17 20.37 1.29 3.87
C THR A 17 19.18 0.63 4.57
N ILE A 18 18.29 -0.02 3.82
CA ILE A 18 17.15 -0.75 4.38
C ILE A 18 17.63 -1.86 5.31
N SER A 19 18.48 -2.77 4.81
CA SER A 19 19.02 -3.90 5.57
C SER A 19 19.65 -3.48 6.90
N LYS A 20 20.42 -2.39 6.90
CA LYS A 20 21.09 -1.85 8.10
C LYS A 20 20.14 -1.19 9.11
N THR A 21 18.99 -0.72 8.66
CA THR A 21 18.05 0.04 9.52
C THR A 21 16.99 -0.85 10.14
N LEU A 22 16.54 -1.88 9.42
CA LEU A 22 15.47 -2.77 9.89
C LEU A 22 15.92 -3.61 11.09
N LYS A 23 14.96 -3.94 11.95
CA LYS A 23 15.18 -4.75 13.16
C LYS A 23 14.11 -5.83 13.25
N ASN A 24 14.44 -6.93 13.93
CA ASN A 24 13.50 -8.00 14.28
C ASN A 24 12.72 -8.50 13.04
N ASN A 25 11.39 -8.64 13.18
CA ASN A 25 10.51 -9.16 12.13
C ASN A 25 10.59 -8.40 10.82
N ASP A 26 10.79 -7.07 10.83
CA ASP A 26 10.88 -6.30 9.59
C ASP A 26 12.12 -6.69 8.77
N LEU A 27 13.24 -7.02 9.42
CA LEU A 27 14.44 -7.50 8.75
C LEU A 27 14.22 -8.88 8.13
N GLN A 28 13.53 -9.77 8.86
CA GLN A 28 13.17 -11.09 8.34
C GLN A 28 12.26 -10.96 7.11
N LEU A 29 11.21 -10.14 7.20
CA LEU A 29 10.32 -9.86 6.07
C LEU A 29 11.08 -9.28 4.86
N PHE A 30 12.04 -8.38 5.09
CA PHE A 30 12.88 -7.86 4.02
C PHE A 30 13.71 -8.96 3.35
N GLN A 31 14.37 -9.81 4.13
CA GLN A 31 15.20 -10.90 3.61
C GLN A 31 14.36 -11.92 2.82
N ASP A 32 13.23 -12.35 3.39
CA ASP A 32 12.31 -13.31 2.78
C ASP A 32 11.77 -12.81 1.42
N HIS A 33 11.63 -11.49 1.26
CA HIS A 33 11.01 -10.90 0.07
C HIS A 33 12.02 -10.24 -0.88
N LEU A 34 13.31 -10.24 -0.55
CA LEU A 34 14.36 -9.54 -1.30
C LEU A 34 14.53 -10.07 -2.74
N LEU A 35 14.27 -11.36 -2.93
CA LEU A 35 14.48 -12.08 -4.20
C LEU A 35 13.29 -11.98 -5.14
N TYR A 36 12.14 -11.46 -4.71
CA TYR A 36 10.98 -11.35 -5.59
C TYR A 36 11.13 -10.17 -6.56
N PRO A 37 11.13 -10.40 -7.89
CA PRO A 37 11.50 -9.38 -8.88
C PRO A 37 10.48 -8.24 -9.01
N HIS A 38 9.22 -8.49 -8.63
CA HIS A 38 8.15 -7.49 -8.66
C HIS A 38 7.95 -6.81 -7.31
N CYS A 39 8.74 -7.17 -6.31
CA CYS A 39 8.68 -6.64 -4.97
C CYS A 39 9.57 -5.40 -4.83
N GLY A 40 8.93 -4.28 -4.52
CA GLY A 40 9.58 -3.04 -4.16
C GLY A 40 9.63 -2.89 -2.64
N HIS A 41 10.76 -2.36 -2.17
CA HIS A 41 10.98 -2.07 -0.76
C HIS A 41 11.17 -0.57 -0.61
N LEU A 42 10.52 0.00 0.40
CA LEU A 42 10.63 1.42 0.73
C LEU A 42 10.75 1.58 2.24
N LEU A 43 11.72 2.36 2.66
CA LEU A 43 11.89 2.76 4.04
C LEU A 43 11.66 4.27 4.16
N ALA A 44 10.67 4.63 4.96
CA ALA A 44 10.44 6.00 5.39
C ALA A 44 10.94 6.14 6.83
N TYR A 45 11.84 7.09 7.10
CA TYR A 45 12.41 7.24 8.44
C TYR A 45 12.66 8.70 8.78
N ASN A 46 12.63 8.98 10.08
CA ASN A 46 12.97 10.26 10.68
C ASN A 46 13.57 10.03 12.07
N SER A 47 13.79 11.10 12.83
CA SER A 47 14.35 11.00 14.19
C SER A 47 13.47 10.24 15.18
N SER A 48 12.17 10.08 14.89
CA SER A 48 11.20 9.41 15.76
C SER A 48 11.04 7.91 15.46
N GLY A 49 11.63 7.42 14.37
CA GLY A 49 11.56 6.01 13.99
C GLY A 49 11.43 5.80 12.48
N TYR A 50 10.96 4.62 12.09
CA TYR A 50 10.81 4.25 10.69
C TYR A 50 9.47 3.56 10.40
N CYS A 51 9.13 3.54 9.11
CA CYS A 51 8.05 2.83 8.49
C CYS A 51 8.61 2.14 7.26
N TYR A 52 8.86 0.86 7.42
CA TYR A 52 9.15 -0.08 6.35
C TYR A 52 7.89 -0.52 5.63
N ILE A 53 7.97 -0.55 4.29
CA ILE A 53 6.86 -0.83 3.38
C ILE A 53 7.34 -1.80 2.31
N ILE A 54 6.52 -2.81 2.08
CA ILE A 54 6.66 -3.75 0.97
C ILE A 54 5.50 -3.52 0.01
N TYR A 55 5.80 -3.38 -1.28
CA TYR A 55 4.78 -3.24 -2.31
C TYR A 55 5.13 -4.06 -3.55
N THR A 56 4.12 -4.49 -4.30
CA THR A 56 4.29 -5.21 -5.56
C THR A 56 3.94 -4.30 -6.72
N VAL A 57 4.74 -4.32 -7.79
CA VAL A 57 4.40 -3.62 -9.04
C VAL A 57 3.65 -4.58 -9.95
N VAL A 58 2.35 -4.34 -10.11
CA VAL A 58 1.49 -5.13 -10.98
C VAL A 58 1.40 -4.43 -12.33
N LYS A 59 2.02 -5.01 -13.36
CA LYS A 59 1.98 -4.47 -14.73
C LYS A 59 0.88 -5.18 -15.52
N ASN A 60 -0.15 -4.42 -15.91
CA ASN A 60 -1.21 -4.91 -16.78
C ASN A 60 -1.37 -3.98 -17.97
N TYR A 61 -1.67 -4.55 -19.14
CA TYR A 61 -1.78 -3.84 -20.41
C TYR A 61 -2.76 -2.65 -20.41
N LYS A 62 -3.73 -2.64 -19.49
CA LYS A 62 -4.73 -1.58 -19.36
C LYS A 62 -4.65 -0.76 -18.06
N LEU A 63 -4.04 -1.29 -17.01
CA LEU A 63 -3.99 -0.62 -15.70
C LEU A 63 -2.88 -1.19 -14.80
N SER A 64 -1.67 -0.67 -14.96
CA SER A 64 -0.58 -0.94 -14.03
C SER A 64 -0.83 -0.22 -12.70
N HIS A 65 -0.49 -0.84 -11.58
CA HIS A 65 -0.63 -0.27 -10.25
C HIS A 65 0.40 -0.86 -9.27
N CYS A 66 0.69 -0.12 -8.20
CA CYS A 66 1.47 -0.64 -7.08
C CYS A 66 0.50 -1.11 -6.00
N TYR A 67 0.70 -2.32 -5.47
CA TYR A 67 -0.08 -2.85 -4.37
C TYR A 67 0.78 -2.89 -3.11
N ILE A 68 0.42 -2.13 -2.08
CA ILE A 68 1.09 -2.16 -0.78
C ILE A 68 0.67 -3.44 -0.06
N GLN A 69 1.65 -4.28 0.22
CA GLN A 69 1.47 -5.58 0.88
C GLN A 69 1.66 -5.46 2.40
N TYR A 70 2.58 -4.60 2.83
CA TYR A 70 2.96 -4.47 4.23
C TYR A 70 3.29 -3.03 4.60
N ILE A 71 2.94 -2.67 5.84
CA ILE A 71 3.24 -1.39 6.48
C ILE A 71 3.59 -1.69 7.94
N SER A 72 4.86 -1.52 8.32
CA SER A 72 5.32 -1.74 9.70
C SER A 72 4.78 -0.71 10.70
N ASN A 73 4.69 0.57 10.32
CA ASN A 73 4.23 1.65 11.19
C ASN A 73 3.09 2.46 10.53
N PRO A 74 1.82 2.05 10.77
CA PRO A 74 0.65 2.69 10.20
C PRO A 74 0.50 4.19 10.53
N GLU A 75 0.94 4.62 11.72
CA GLU A 75 0.83 6.02 12.14
C GLU A 75 1.78 6.92 11.35
N LEU A 76 3.04 6.54 11.24
CA LEU A 76 4.04 7.27 10.44
C LEU A 76 3.65 7.23 8.96
N PHE A 77 3.10 6.11 8.49
CA PHE A 77 2.54 6.01 7.15
C PHE A 77 1.41 7.02 6.93
N SER A 78 0.43 7.12 7.83
CA SER A 78 -0.70 8.03 7.68
C SER A 78 -0.25 9.49 7.60
N LYS A 79 0.65 9.91 8.49
CA LYS A 79 1.22 11.27 8.53
C LYS A 79 1.98 11.62 7.25
N SER A 80 2.65 10.64 6.64
CA SER A 80 3.54 10.83 5.49
C SER A 80 2.99 10.21 4.19
N SER A 81 1.70 9.88 4.16
CA SER A 81 1.10 9.02 3.14
C SER A 81 1.18 9.58 1.72
N LEU A 82 1.21 10.90 1.55
CA LEU A 82 1.37 11.53 0.24
C LEU A 82 2.77 11.32 -0.33
N SER A 83 3.80 11.64 0.45
CA SER A 83 5.20 11.50 0.05
C SER A 83 5.56 10.04 -0.22
N ILE A 84 5.09 9.14 0.65
CA ILE A 84 5.29 7.69 0.50
C ILE A 84 4.63 7.19 -0.79
N ARG A 85 3.34 7.47 -1.00
CA ARG A 85 2.63 7.03 -2.22
C ARG A 85 3.23 7.62 -3.49
N ALA A 86 3.65 8.89 -3.48
CA ALA A 86 4.31 9.52 -4.62
C ALA A 86 5.63 8.80 -4.98
N LYS A 87 6.41 8.42 -3.96
CA LYS A 87 7.66 7.66 -4.16
C LYS A 87 7.38 6.27 -4.74
N ILE A 88 6.39 5.55 -4.20
CA ILE A 88 5.97 4.22 -4.70
C ILE A 88 5.46 4.31 -6.14
N ALA A 89 4.61 5.28 -6.43
CA ALA A 89 4.05 5.54 -7.76
C ALA A 89 5.16 5.81 -8.79
N LYS A 90 6.11 6.69 -8.43
CA LYS A 90 7.28 7.00 -9.27
C LYS A 90 8.14 5.77 -9.53
N ALA A 91 8.43 4.98 -8.50
CA ALA A 91 9.26 3.78 -8.62
C ALA A 91 8.59 2.68 -9.46
N GLY A 92 7.28 2.48 -9.28
CA GLY A 92 6.50 1.51 -10.06
C GLY A 92 6.07 2.00 -11.44
N GLN A 93 6.38 3.24 -11.79
CA GLN A 93 5.96 3.90 -13.04
C GLN A 93 4.45 3.81 -13.27
N THR A 94 3.68 4.02 -12.20
CA THR A 94 2.21 3.99 -12.23
C THR A 94 1.64 5.07 -11.32
N PRO A 95 0.56 5.76 -11.74
CA PRO A 95 -0.10 6.74 -10.89
C PRO A 95 -0.96 6.12 -9.78
N ILE A 96 -1.16 4.80 -9.78
CA ILE A 96 -2.11 4.13 -8.89
C ILE A 96 -1.35 3.35 -7.83
N VAL A 97 -1.66 3.65 -6.56
CA VAL A 97 -1.22 2.88 -5.40
C VAL A 97 -2.45 2.37 -4.67
N VAL A 98 -2.51 1.05 -4.48
CA VAL A 98 -3.60 0.34 -3.81
C VAL A 98 -3.06 -0.27 -2.54
N VAL A 99 -3.90 -0.35 -1.52
CA VAL A 99 -3.61 -1.00 -0.25
C VAL A 99 -4.89 -1.66 0.24
N ASP A 100 -4.76 -2.80 0.91
CA ASP A 100 -5.89 -3.46 1.55
C ASP A 100 -6.47 -2.56 2.64
N SER A 101 -7.79 -2.31 2.62
CA SER A 101 -8.41 -1.40 3.59
C SER A 101 -8.31 -1.90 5.03
N ARG A 102 -8.05 -3.20 5.24
CA ARG A 102 -7.77 -3.78 6.55
C ARG A 102 -6.46 -3.25 7.15
N ILE A 103 -5.43 -3.02 6.34
CA ILE A 103 -4.13 -2.49 6.79
C ILE A 103 -4.24 -1.03 7.22
N VAL A 104 -5.09 -0.26 6.55
CA VAL A 104 -5.21 1.19 6.74
C VAL A 104 -6.50 1.60 7.45
N ARG A 105 -7.20 0.65 8.06
CA ARG A 105 -8.47 0.91 8.75
C ARG A 105 -8.25 1.91 9.89
N GLY A 106 -9.05 2.97 9.90
CA GLY A 106 -8.96 4.03 10.92
C GLY A 106 -7.87 5.09 10.65
N LEU A 107 -7.04 4.93 9.62
CA LEU A 107 -6.05 5.93 9.23
C LEU A 107 -6.67 7.03 8.37
N LYS A 108 -6.17 8.25 8.52
CA LYS A 108 -6.52 9.37 7.62
C LYS A 108 -5.56 9.36 6.43
N LEU A 109 -6.09 9.00 5.27
CA LEU A 109 -5.37 9.01 4.00
C LEU A 109 -5.98 10.06 3.06
N PRO A 110 -5.43 11.28 2.97
CA PRO A 110 -5.96 12.31 2.07
C PRO A 110 -5.88 11.83 0.61
N PHE A 111 -6.85 12.23 -0.22
CA PHE A 111 -6.93 11.82 -1.63
C PHE A 111 -6.88 10.28 -1.80
N SER A 112 -7.63 9.55 -0.99
CA SER A 112 -7.80 8.10 -1.11
C SER A 112 -9.28 7.76 -1.27
N TYR A 113 -9.55 6.65 -1.95
CA TYR A 113 -10.90 6.12 -2.15
C TYR A 113 -10.88 4.63 -1.81
N GLU A 114 -11.81 4.22 -0.95
CA GLU A 114 -12.03 2.81 -0.67
C GLU A 114 -12.94 2.22 -1.77
N LEU A 115 -12.41 1.26 -2.53
CA LEU A 115 -13.17 0.54 -3.53
C LEU A 115 -13.97 -0.59 -2.85
N PRO A 116 -15.25 -0.82 -3.20
CA PRO A 116 -16.06 -1.91 -2.65
C PRO A 116 -15.69 -3.27 -3.28
N LEU A 117 -14.40 -3.61 -3.28
CA LEU A 117 -13.93 -4.90 -3.76
C LEU A 117 -14.19 -5.94 -2.68
N LYS A 118 -15.33 -6.64 -2.77
CA LYS A 118 -15.60 -7.86 -1.99
C LYS A 118 -14.75 -9.00 -2.56
N LEU A 119 -13.45 -8.96 -2.29
CA LEU A 119 -12.60 -10.13 -2.45
C LEU A 119 -12.78 -11.00 -1.22
N THR A 120 -13.68 -11.98 -1.32
CA THR A 120 -13.73 -13.05 -0.32
C THR A 120 -12.43 -13.84 -0.46
N LYS A 121 -11.44 -13.54 0.38
CA LYS A 121 -10.25 -14.38 0.51
C LYS A 121 -10.72 -15.73 1.06
N LEU A 122 -10.54 -16.78 0.27
CA LEU A 122 -10.87 -18.15 0.68
C LEU A 122 -9.74 -18.65 1.58
N TYR A 123 -10.08 -18.95 2.83
CA TYR A 123 -9.15 -19.45 3.82
C TYR A 123 -9.29 -20.97 3.91
N LYS A 124 -8.22 -21.72 3.62
CA LYS A 124 -8.24 -23.19 3.61
C LYS A 124 -8.12 -23.82 5.01
N SER A 125 -8.42 -23.10 6.10
CA SER A 125 -8.28 -23.65 7.45
C SER A 125 -9.31 -23.08 8.43
N ASN A 126 -9.93 -23.96 9.22
CA ASN A 126 -10.93 -23.61 10.24
C ASN A 126 -10.33 -22.93 11.49
N SER A 127 -9.00 -22.87 11.62
CA SER A 127 -8.30 -22.27 12.77
C SER A 127 -7.66 -20.91 12.47
N LEU A 128 -7.65 -20.45 11.22
CA LEU A 128 -6.96 -19.22 10.80
C LEU A 128 -7.95 -18.06 10.70
N ARG A 129 -7.74 -17.03 11.53
CA ARG A 129 -8.52 -15.78 11.47
C ARG A 129 -8.00 -14.88 10.35
N ALA A 130 -8.89 -14.08 9.77
CA ALA A 130 -8.59 -13.20 8.64
C ALA A 130 -7.49 -12.16 8.93
N GLU A 131 -7.25 -11.84 10.21
CA GLU A 131 -6.19 -10.94 10.67
C GLU A 131 -4.81 -11.60 10.74
N GLN A 132 -4.73 -12.94 10.70
CA GLN A 132 -3.48 -13.70 10.84
C GLN A 132 -2.83 -14.08 9.51
N ILE A 133 -3.47 -13.73 8.38
CA ILE A 133 -2.96 -14.01 7.04
C ILE A 133 -2.45 -12.70 6.44
N ASP A 134 -1.14 -12.53 6.53
CA ASP A 134 -0.43 -11.43 5.91
C ASP A 134 -0.56 -11.49 4.39
N ASN A 135 -0.78 -10.32 3.78
CA ASN A 135 -0.83 -10.20 2.32
C ASN A 135 0.49 -10.65 1.66
N LEU A 136 1.59 -10.62 2.42
CA LEU A 136 2.93 -11.01 2.04
C LEU A 136 3.03 -12.46 1.56
N TYR A 137 2.31 -13.38 2.21
CA TYR A 137 2.31 -14.81 1.84
C TYR A 137 1.08 -15.24 1.05
N SER A 138 0.32 -14.29 0.50
CA SER A 138 -0.85 -14.61 -0.30
C SER A 138 -0.46 -14.98 -1.74
N GLU A 139 -1.23 -15.88 -2.36
CA GLU A 139 -1.10 -16.23 -3.78
C GLU A 139 -1.12 -14.99 -4.70
N LEU A 140 -1.72 -13.88 -4.27
CA LEU A 140 -1.70 -12.59 -4.97
C LEU A 140 -0.28 -12.01 -5.11
N MET A 141 0.56 -12.13 -4.09
CA MET A 141 1.97 -11.74 -4.14
C MET A 141 2.78 -12.67 -5.04
N LEU A 142 2.53 -13.98 -4.93
CA LEU A 142 3.26 -15.02 -5.69
C LEU A 142 2.90 -15.05 -7.18
N LEU A 143 1.62 -14.87 -7.51
CA LEU A 143 1.08 -15.00 -8.87
C LEU A 143 0.89 -13.65 -9.59
N ASN A 144 1.14 -12.53 -8.91
CA ASN A 144 1.01 -11.16 -9.45
C ASN A 144 -0.36 -10.89 -10.10
N PHE A 145 -1.44 -11.48 -9.56
CA PHE A 145 -2.79 -11.29 -10.09
C PHE A 145 -3.36 -9.93 -9.67
N SER A 146 -4.00 -9.22 -10.62
CA SER A 146 -4.75 -8.00 -10.33
C SER A 146 -6.23 -8.30 -10.17
N THR A 147 -6.79 -7.87 -9.05
CA THR A 147 -8.23 -7.89 -8.80
C THR A 147 -8.91 -6.54 -9.11
N LEU A 148 -8.13 -5.55 -9.51
CA LEU A 148 -8.64 -4.23 -9.89
C LEU A 148 -9.39 -4.26 -11.23
N PRO A 149 -10.33 -3.31 -11.44
CA PRO A 149 -11.00 -3.12 -12.72
C PRO A 149 -9.99 -3.08 -13.86
N LYS A 150 -10.37 -3.66 -14.99
CA LYS A 150 -9.44 -3.86 -16.10
C LYS A 150 -9.09 -2.54 -16.78
N SER A 151 -9.75 -1.42 -16.50
CA SER A 151 -9.46 -0.14 -17.15
C SER A 151 -9.59 1.07 -16.21
N PHE A 152 -8.83 2.12 -16.51
CA PHE A 152 -8.93 3.40 -15.80
C PHE A 152 -10.34 4.00 -15.88
N ARG A 153 -11.04 3.83 -17.02
CA ARG A 153 -12.42 4.31 -17.21
C ARG A 153 -13.41 3.62 -16.26
N GLU A 154 -13.29 2.31 -16.06
CA GLU A 154 -14.11 1.58 -15.09
C GLU A 154 -13.81 2.01 -13.66
N LEU A 155 -12.53 2.16 -13.32
CA LEU A 155 -12.11 2.65 -12.01
C LEU A 155 -12.68 4.04 -11.73
N TRP A 156 -12.62 4.96 -12.71
CA TRP A 156 -13.17 6.30 -12.58
C TRP A 156 -14.71 6.31 -12.50
N ARG A 157 -15.39 5.41 -13.20
CA ARG A 157 -16.84 5.22 -13.12
C ARG A 157 -17.27 4.81 -11.71
N GLU A 158 -16.61 3.82 -11.12
CA GLU A 158 -16.89 3.37 -9.74
C GLU A 158 -16.64 4.48 -8.70
N MET A 159 -15.59 5.27 -8.90
CA MET A 159 -15.29 6.43 -8.05
C MET A 159 -16.37 7.52 -8.15
N ASN A 160 -16.81 7.85 -9.37
CA ASN A 160 -17.80 8.92 -9.60
C ASN A 160 -19.24 8.55 -9.25
N LEU A 161 -19.63 7.28 -9.38
CA LEU A 161 -20.93 6.81 -8.89
C LEU A 161 -21.10 7.10 -7.39
N ARG A 162 -20.00 7.06 -6.62
CA ARG A 162 -20.03 7.25 -5.17
C ARG A 162 -19.74 8.65 -4.67
N SER A 163 -19.00 9.50 -5.40
CA SER A 163 -18.94 10.92 -5.06
C SER A 163 -20.35 11.54 -5.08
N ARG A 164 -21.18 11.11 -6.04
CA ARG A 164 -22.62 11.45 -6.10
C ARG A 164 -23.43 10.82 -4.96
N LEU A 165 -23.22 9.56 -4.60
CA LEU A 165 -23.95 8.92 -3.48
C LEU A 165 -23.57 9.49 -2.11
N ARG A 166 -22.31 9.87 -1.86
CA ARG A 166 -21.90 10.54 -0.62
C ARG A 166 -22.51 11.93 -0.48
N GLN A 167 -22.62 12.69 -1.57
CA GLN A 167 -23.34 13.97 -1.57
C GLN A 167 -24.85 13.76 -1.32
N PHE A 168 -25.42 12.66 -1.78
CA PHE A 168 -26.85 12.35 -1.58
C PHE A 168 -27.18 11.87 -0.15
N ILE A 169 -26.24 11.25 0.56
CA ILE A 169 -26.42 10.72 1.92
C ILE A 169 -26.06 11.76 3.00
N LEU A 170 -25.12 12.68 2.73
CA LEU A 170 -24.73 13.76 3.65
C LEU A 170 -25.50 15.08 3.40
N GLY A 171 -26.49 15.06 2.49
CA GLY A 171 -27.35 16.18 2.14
C GLY A 171 -28.79 16.06 2.68
N LYS A 172 -28.98 15.40 3.83
CA LYS A 172 -30.22 15.41 4.61
C LYS A 172 -29.91 15.63 6.08
#